data_AF-A0A1F4BAR0-F1
#
_entry.id   AF-A0A1F4BAR0-F1
#
_cell.length_a   1.000
_cell.length_b   1.000
_cell.length_c   1.000
_cell.angle_alpha   90.00
_cell.angle_beta   90.00
_cell.angle_gamma   90.00
#
_symmetry.space_group_name_H-M   'P 1'
#
loop_
_entity.id
_entity.type
_entity.pdbx_description
1 polymer ?
#
loop_
_entity_poly.entity_id
_entity_poly.type
_entity_poly.pdbx_seq_one_letter_code
_entity_poly.pdbx_strand_id
1 'polypeptide(L)'
;SIDQIAQVVESIRSNPDSRRHLVTAWNPAEVERMALPPCHALFQFYVAEGRLSCQLYQRSADLFLGVPFNIASYALLTLMVAQVTGLQPGEFVHTLGDAHLYLNHLDQAREQLTRAPRPFPRMRLNSEVKDLNRFQYEDFTLEDYEPYPAIKAPIAV
;
A
#
# COMPACT_ATOMS: atom_id res chain seq x y z
N SER A 1 -3.19 24.14 1.12
CA SER A 1 -3.22 22.71 1.47
C SER A 1 -1.91 22.35 2.14
N ILE A 2 -1.88 21.26 2.92
CA ILE A 2 -0.66 20.73 3.55
C ILE A 2 -0.15 19.60 2.67
N ASP A 3 1.09 19.68 2.20
CA ASP A 3 1.73 18.58 1.48
C ASP A 3 2.31 17.56 2.48
N GLN A 4 1.47 16.64 2.92
CA GLN A 4 1.85 15.61 3.90
C GLN A 4 2.94 14.65 3.34
N ILE A 5 2.96 14.42 2.02
CA ILE A 5 3.91 13.51 1.38
C ILE A 5 5.31 14.12 1.36
N ALA A 6 5.45 15.36 0.89
CA ALA A 6 6.74 16.06 0.91
C ALA A 6 7.28 16.19 2.35
N GLN A 7 6.41 16.53 3.30
CA GLN A 7 6.78 16.68 4.71
C GLN A 7 7.25 15.36 5.33
N VAL A 8 6.54 14.24 5.09
CA VAL A 8 6.94 12.96 5.68
C VAL A 8 8.26 12.44 5.09
N VAL A 9 8.47 12.59 3.78
CA VAL A 9 9.73 12.20 3.12
C VAL A 9 10.91 12.99 3.69
N GLU A 10 10.74 14.32 3.87
CA GLU A 10 11.80 15.14 4.45
C GLU A 10 12.04 14.85 5.94
N SER A 11 10.97 14.61 6.69
CA SER A 11 11.03 14.21 8.10
C SER A 11 11.77 12.89 8.26
N ILE A 12 11.57 11.91 7.37
CA ILE A 12 12.28 10.63 7.40
C ILE A 12 13.80 10.83 7.20
N ARG A 13 14.21 11.74 6.32
CA ARG A 13 15.64 12.01 6.07
C ARG A 13 16.32 12.73 7.24
N SER A 14 15.64 13.71 7.81
CA SER A 14 16.22 14.62 8.82
C SER A 14 16.00 14.15 10.27
N ASN A 15 14.97 13.34 10.51
CA ASN A 15 14.58 12.85 11.84
C ASN A 15 13.96 11.44 11.75
N PRO A 16 14.75 10.42 11.34
CA PRO A 16 14.25 9.07 11.08
C PRO A 16 13.57 8.40 12.29
N ASP A 17 14.03 8.68 13.50
CA ASP A 17 13.52 8.08 14.75
C ASP A 17 12.17 8.66 15.21
N SER A 18 11.65 9.66 14.49
CA SER A 18 10.36 10.27 14.81
C SER A 18 9.24 9.24 14.76
N ARG A 19 8.40 9.26 15.80
CA ARG A 19 7.16 8.47 15.89
C ARG A 19 5.97 9.17 15.22
N ARG A 20 6.23 10.20 14.41
CA ARG A 20 5.23 11.11 13.84
C ARG A 20 5.26 11.17 12.31
N HIS A 21 5.84 10.18 11.64
CA HIS A 21 5.85 10.08 10.18
C HIS A 21 4.50 9.57 9.66
N LEU A 22 3.43 10.35 9.80
CA LEU A 22 2.08 9.96 9.41
C LEU A 22 1.56 10.75 8.22
N VAL A 23 0.69 10.11 7.44
CA VAL A 23 -0.14 10.74 6.41
C VAL A 23 -1.58 10.30 6.64
N THR A 24 -2.50 11.25 6.69
CA THR A 24 -3.94 10.98 6.81
C THR A 24 -4.69 11.44 5.57
N ALA A 25 -5.51 10.55 5.02
CA ALA A 25 -6.50 10.90 4.01
C ALA A 25 -7.86 11.24 4.64
N TRP A 26 -8.09 10.83 5.89
CA TRP A 26 -9.33 11.13 6.61
C TRP A 26 -9.31 12.57 7.15
N ASN A 27 -9.97 13.47 6.43
CA ASN A 27 -10.21 14.85 6.87
C ASN A 27 -11.66 15.02 7.34
N PRO A 28 -11.93 15.09 8.66
CA PRO A 28 -13.30 15.22 9.17
C PRO A 28 -14.07 16.44 8.63
N ALA A 29 -13.38 17.52 8.28
CA ALA A 29 -14.02 18.72 7.74
C ALA A 29 -14.42 18.60 6.27
N GLU A 30 -13.90 17.61 5.55
CA GLU A 30 -14.10 17.46 4.10
C GLU A 30 -14.68 16.11 3.68
N VAL A 31 -14.69 15.12 4.58
CA VAL A 31 -15.04 13.72 4.26
C VAL A 31 -16.44 13.58 3.66
N GLU A 32 -17.41 14.39 4.10
CA GLU A 32 -18.78 14.39 3.56
C GLU A 32 -18.87 14.98 2.15
N ARG A 33 -17.86 15.73 1.71
CA ARG A 33 -17.80 16.35 0.37
C ARG A 33 -17.04 15.47 -0.64
N MET A 34 -16.45 14.36 -0.19
CA MET A 34 -15.75 13.41 -1.05
C MET A 34 -16.74 12.48 -1.75
N ALA A 35 -16.46 12.09 -2.99
CA ALA A 35 -17.32 11.17 -3.74
C ALA A 35 -17.54 9.84 -2.97
N LEU A 36 -16.47 9.35 -2.33
CA LEU A 36 -16.51 8.27 -1.35
C LEU A 36 -15.49 8.57 -0.24
N PRO A 37 -15.83 8.39 1.04
CA PRO A 37 -14.87 8.51 2.12
C PRO A 37 -13.69 7.53 1.95
N PRO A 38 -12.45 7.94 2.24
CA PRO A 38 -11.28 7.12 1.93
C PRO A 38 -11.29 5.82 2.73
N CYS A 39 -11.09 4.69 2.05
CA CYS A 39 -10.93 3.38 2.71
C CYS A 39 -9.58 3.28 3.42
N HIS A 40 -8.52 3.84 2.83
CA HIS A 40 -7.19 3.96 3.44
C HIS A 40 -7.13 5.26 4.22
N ALA A 41 -7.41 5.20 5.51
CA ALA A 41 -7.63 6.41 6.30
C ALA A 41 -6.31 7.06 6.72
N LEU A 42 -5.32 6.25 7.09
CA LEU A 42 -4.05 6.72 7.64
C LEU A 42 -2.94 5.69 7.42
N PHE A 43 -1.73 6.15 7.15
CA PHE A 43 -0.53 5.31 7.20
C PHE A 43 0.62 6.02 7.92
N GLN A 44 1.50 5.22 8.51
CA GLN A 44 2.64 5.66 9.30
C GLN A 44 3.91 4.95 8.85
N PHE A 45 4.99 5.71 8.65
CA PHE A 45 6.32 5.15 8.45
C PHE A 45 7.08 4.99 9.76
N TYR A 46 7.98 4.02 9.78
CA TYR A 46 8.88 3.75 10.90
C TYR A 46 10.26 3.38 10.35
N VAL A 47 11.32 3.94 10.94
CA VAL A 47 12.70 3.62 10.58
C VAL A 47 13.39 2.95 11.75
N ALA A 48 14.02 1.81 11.49
CA ALA A 48 14.89 1.12 12.43
C ALA A 48 15.98 0.37 11.66
N GLU A 49 17.22 0.38 12.17
CA GLU A 49 18.33 -0.38 11.59
C GLU A 49 18.54 -0.12 10.08
N GLY A 50 18.35 1.13 9.64
CA GLY A 50 18.47 1.52 8.23
C GLY A 50 17.36 0.99 7.32
N ARG A 51 16.26 0.47 7.89
CA ARG A 51 15.09 -0.06 7.18
C ARG A 51 13.86 0.80 7.41
N LEU A 52 13.11 1.07 6.34
CA LEU A 52 11.85 1.79 6.35
C LEU A 52 10.66 0.83 6.26
N SER A 53 9.83 0.83 7.29
CA SER A 53 8.57 0.09 7.37
C SER A 53 7.38 1.04 7.23
N CYS A 54 6.24 0.52 6.81
CA CYS A 54 5.00 1.28 6.67
C CYS A 54 3.83 0.50 7.26
N GLN A 55 3.05 1.13 8.15
CA GLN A 55 1.79 0.60 8.62
C GLN A 55 0.62 1.34 7.97
N LEU A 56 -0.32 0.62 7.36
CA LEU A 56 -1.58 1.15 6.85
C LEU A 56 -2.73 0.77 7.77
N TYR A 57 -3.58 1.74 8.13
CA TYR A 57 -4.92 1.51 8.65
C TYR A 57 -5.99 1.70 7.56
N GLN A 58 -6.63 0.59 7.18
CA GLN A 58 -7.74 0.56 6.23
C GLN A 58 -9.05 0.34 6.96
N ARG A 59 -9.94 1.35 6.98
CA ARG A 59 -11.19 1.29 7.76
C ARG A 59 -12.22 0.28 7.24
N SER A 60 -12.17 -0.05 5.95
CA SER A 60 -13.14 -0.90 5.25
C SER A 60 -12.41 -1.62 4.12
N ALA A 61 -12.49 -2.95 4.14
CA ALA A 61 -11.61 -3.83 3.38
C ALA A 61 -12.39 -4.99 2.76
N ASP A 62 -12.70 -4.84 1.46
CA ASP A 62 -13.13 -5.94 0.60
C ASP A 62 -11.95 -6.90 0.42
N LEU A 63 -12.04 -8.07 1.05
CA LEU A 63 -10.99 -9.07 1.07
C LEU A 63 -10.70 -9.68 -0.30
N PHE A 64 -11.68 -9.73 -1.22
CA PHE A 64 -11.52 -10.44 -2.49
C PHE A 64 -11.02 -9.52 -3.60
N LEU A 65 -11.68 -8.37 -3.80
CA LEU A 65 -11.29 -7.44 -4.86
C LEU A 65 -10.31 -6.38 -4.37
N GLY A 66 -10.55 -5.78 -3.19
CA GLY A 66 -9.83 -4.58 -2.76
C GLY A 66 -8.45 -4.86 -2.16
N VAL A 67 -8.40 -5.71 -1.13
CA VAL A 67 -7.20 -5.94 -0.31
C VAL A 67 -5.98 -6.37 -1.13
N PRO A 68 -6.06 -7.26 -2.14
CA PRO A 68 -4.91 -7.61 -2.96
C PRO A 68 -4.23 -6.40 -3.63
N PHE A 69 -5.02 -5.46 -4.18
CA PHE A 69 -4.48 -4.22 -4.75
C PHE A 69 -3.96 -3.26 -3.68
N ASN A 70 -4.59 -3.24 -2.50
CA ASN A 70 -4.19 -2.36 -1.41
C ASN A 70 -2.82 -2.77 -0.84
N ILE A 71 -2.59 -4.07 -0.68
CA ILE A 71 -1.29 -4.62 -0.29
C ILE A 71 -0.22 -4.22 -1.32
N ALA A 72 -0.46 -4.48 -2.60
CA ALA A 72 0.50 -4.14 -3.66
C ALA A 72 0.81 -2.64 -3.71
N SER A 73 -0.21 -1.79 -3.58
CA SER A 73 -0.06 -0.32 -3.64
C SER A 73 0.82 0.22 -2.51
N TYR A 74 0.59 -0.19 -1.26
CA TYR A 74 1.35 0.33 -0.14
C TYR A 74 2.71 -0.35 0.04
N ALA A 75 2.84 -1.61 -0.38
CA ALA A 75 4.15 -2.24 -0.52
C ALA A 75 5.01 -1.45 -1.51
N LEU A 76 4.46 -1.08 -2.68
CA LEU A 76 5.16 -0.29 -3.68
C LEU A 76 5.53 1.11 -3.16
N LEU A 77 4.60 1.79 -2.50
CA LEU A 77 4.89 3.09 -1.87
C LEU A 77 6.03 2.98 -0.84
N THR A 78 6.05 1.90 -0.04
CA THR A 78 7.10 1.64 0.94
C THR A 78 8.47 1.48 0.25
N LEU A 79 8.53 0.73 -0.86
CA LEU A 79 9.73 0.58 -1.69
C LEU A 79 10.19 1.94 -2.25
N MET A 80 9.28 2.73 -2.81
CA MET A 80 9.57 4.03 -3.39
C MET A 80 10.12 5.01 -2.35
N VAL A 81 9.47 5.10 -1.18
CA VAL A 81 9.90 5.99 -0.09
C VAL A 81 11.24 5.53 0.48
N ALA A 82 11.45 4.24 0.67
CA ALA A 82 12.74 3.70 1.11
C ALA A 82 13.86 4.12 0.14
N GLN A 83 13.66 3.95 -1.17
CA GLN A 83 14.64 4.31 -2.20
C GLN A 83 15.03 5.80 -2.16
N VAL A 84 14.05 6.71 -2.17
CA VAL A 84 14.31 8.16 -2.24
C VAL A 84 14.80 8.75 -0.92
N THR A 85 14.74 7.97 0.16
CA THR A 85 15.30 8.33 1.48
C THR A 85 16.62 7.60 1.77
N GLY A 86 17.11 6.77 0.84
CA GLY A 86 18.37 6.04 0.98
C GLY A 86 18.31 4.89 1.99
N LEU A 87 17.11 4.42 2.34
CA LEU A 87 16.86 3.34 3.28
C LEU A 87 16.59 2.03 2.54
N GLN A 88 16.78 0.91 3.25
CA GLN A 88 16.33 -0.40 2.78
C GLN A 88 14.84 -0.58 3.09
N PRO A 89 14.08 -1.35 2.28
CA PRO A 89 12.72 -1.69 2.65
C PRO A 89 12.68 -2.61 3.88
N GLY A 90 11.77 -2.29 4.79
CA GLY A 90 11.41 -3.07 5.97
C GLY A 90 10.08 -3.79 5.76
N GLU A 91 9.20 -3.70 6.76
CA GLU A 91 7.91 -4.38 6.73
C GLU A 91 6.78 -3.48 6.21
N PHE A 92 5.84 -4.08 5.49
CA PHE A 92 4.53 -3.48 5.27
C PHE A 92 3.51 -4.16 6.21
N VAL A 93 2.95 -3.39 7.14
CA VAL A 93 1.98 -3.86 8.14
C VAL A 93 0.59 -3.35 7.77
N HIS A 94 -0.32 -4.24 7.42
CA HIS A 94 -1.67 -3.88 7.00
C HIS A 94 -2.68 -4.16 8.11
N THR A 95 -3.25 -3.11 8.70
CA THR A 95 -4.32 -3.18 9.68
C THR A 95 -5.68 -2.96 9.01
N LEU A 96 -6.58 -3.93 9.16
CA LEU A 96 -7.94 -3.86 8.63
C LEU A 96 -8.94 -3.53 9.74
N GLY A 97 -9.83 -2.59 9.49
CA GLY A 97 -11.00 -2.28 10.32
C GLY A 97 -12.12 -3.26 10.03
N ASP A 98 -13.16 -2.82 9.31
CA ASP A 98 -14.19 -3.71 8.79
C ASP A 98 -13.61 -4.54 7.62
N ALA A 99 -13.19 -5.76 7.92
CA ALA A 99 -12.75 -6.74 6.94
C ALA A 99 -13.91 -7.67 6.55
N HIS A 100 -14.31 -7.64 5.28
CA HIS A 100 -15.50 -8.32 4.80
C HIS A 100 -15.28 -9.01 3.46
N LEU A 101 -16.16 -9.97 3.18
CA LEU A 101 -16.28 -10.65 1.90
C LEU A 101 -17.72 -10.46 1.42
N TYR A 102 -17.91 -9.97 0.21
CA TYR A 102 -19.25 -9.82 -0.35
C TYR A 102 -19.89 -11.18 -0.63
N LEU A 103 -21.21 -11.27 -0.44
CA LEU A 103 -21.96 -12.51 -0.64
C LEU A 103 -21.88 -13.04 -2.08
N ASN A 104 -21.75 -12.15 -3.07
CA ASN A 104 -21.58 -12.50 -4.48
C ASN A 104 -20.13 -12.89 -4.84
N HIS A 105 -19.22 -12.97 -3.87
CA HIS A 105 -17.82 -13.39 -4.04
C HIS A 105 -17.49 -14.72 -3.35
N LEU A 106 -18.46 -15.37 -2.70
CA LEU A 106 -18.21 -16.57 -1.89
C LEU A 106 -17.66 -17.75 -2.71
N ASP A 107 -18.16 -17.96 -3.92
CA ASP A 107 -17.71 -19.07 -4.77
C ASP A 107 -16.30 -18.82 -5.32
N GLN A 108 -16.00 -17.57 -5.69
CA GLN A 108 -14.68 -17.14 -6.11
C GLN A 108 -13.64 -17.27 -4.99
N ALA A 109 -14.01 -16.88 -3.76
CA ALA A 109 -13.16 -17.04 -2.59
C ALA A 109 -12.89 -18.52 -2.28
N ARG A 110 -13.91 -19.38 -2.35
CA ARG A 110 -13.75 -20.83 -2.21
C ARG A 110 -12.83 -21.41 -3.26
N GLU A 111 -12.98 -21.02 -4.53
CA GLU A 111 -12.10 -21.44 -5.61
C GLU A 111 -10.65 -21.02 -5.32
N GLN A 112 -10.42 -19.77 -4.94
CA GLN A 112 -9.08 -19.25 -4.62
C GLN A 112 -8.42 -20.02 -3.47
N LEU A 113 -9.18 -20.39 -2.44
CA LEU A 113 -8.69 -21.15 -1.28
C LEU A 113 -8.27 -22.59 -1.62
N THR A 114 -8.67 -23.13 -2.78
CA THR A 114 -8.18 -24.44 -3.24
C THR A 114 -6.77 -24.39 -3.85
N ARG A 115 -6.24 -23.20 -4.11
CA ARG A 115 -4.96 -23.00 -4.79
C ARG A 115 -3.84 -22.82 -3.78
N ALA A 116 -2.79 -23.64 -3.87
CA ALA A 116 -1.60 -23.46 -3.04
C ALA A 116 -0.82 -22.20 -3.47
N PRO A 117 -0.42 -21.30 -2.56
CA PRO A 117 0.39 -20.13 -2.91
C PRO A 117 1.67 -20.52 -3.67
N ARG A 118 2.02 -19.72 -4.68
CA ARG A 118 3.29 -19.81 -5.39
C ARG A 118 4.31 -18.83 -4.79
N PRO A 119 5.62 -18.96 -5.10
CA PRO A 119 6.61 -17.99 -4.66
C PRO A 119 6.21 -16.55 -4.99
N PHE A 120 6.52 -15.61 -4.10
CA PHE A 120 6.25 -14.20 -4.36
C PHE A 120 7.12 -13.67 -5.52
N PRO A 121 6.57 -12.75 -6.34
CA PRO A 121 7.35 -12.05 -7.34
C PRO A 121 8.36 -11.10 -6.69
N ARG A 122 9.22 -10.50 -7.51
CA ARG A 122 10.15 -9.45 -7.09
C ARG A 122 9.81 -8.15 -7.80
N MET A 123 9.68 -7.07 -7.04
CA MET A 123 9.50 -5.73 -7.57
C MET A 123 10.86 -5.04 -7.67
N ARG A 124 11.25 -4.62 -8.87
CA ARG A 124 12.47 -3.87 -9.15
C ARG A 124 12.12 -2.43 -9.54
N LEU A 125 12.75 -1.47 -8.88
CA LEU A 125 12.62 -0.03 -9.15
C LEU A 125 13.86 0.45 -9.91
N ASN A 126 13.69 1.43 -10.81
CA ASN A 126 14.80 2.15 -11.42
C ASN A 126 15.61 2.89 -10.35
N SER A 127 16.87 2.50 -10.17
CA SER A 127 17.76 3.06 -9.14
C SER A 127 18.10 4.53 -9.34
N GLU A 128 17.97 5.05 -10.56
CA GLU A 128 18.33 6.44 -10.89
C GLU A 128 17.28 7.44 -10.38
N VAL A 129 16.07 6.99 -10.06
CA VAL A 129 15.02 7.86 -9.52
C VAL A 129 15.28 8.16 -8.04
N LYS A 130 15.59 9.42 -7.73
CA LYS A 130 15.90 9.90 -6.36
C LYS A 130 14.83 10.81 -5.76
N ASP A 131 13.74 11.03 -6.47
CA ASP A 131 12.63 11.91 -6.08
C ASP A 131 11.31 11.16 -6.25
N LEU A 132 10.48 11.17 -5.20
CA LEU A 132 9.22 10.42 -5.17
C LEU A 132 8.27 10.84 -6.29
N ASN A 133 8.30 12.11 -6.68
CA ASN A 133 7.41 12.66 -7.71
C ASN A 133 7.92 12.41 -9.14
N ARG A 134 9.08 11.79 -9.31
CA ARG A 134 9.70 11.54 -10.63
C ARG A 134 9.55 10.12 -11.13
N PHE A 135 9.03 9.19 -10.32
CA PHE A 135 8.74 7.84 -10.76
C PHE A 135 7.71 7.86 -11.90
N GLN A 136 7.99 7.08 -12.94
CA GLN A 136 7.11 6.83 -14.07
C GLN A 136 6.76 5.35 -14.14
N TYR A 137 5.78 4.99 -14.97
CA TYR A 137 5.32 3.61 -15.07
C TYR A 137 6.45 2.65 -15.46
N GLU A 138 7.36 3.10 -16.33
CA GLU A 138 8.49 2.33 -16.86
C GLU A 138 9.59 2.09 -15.83
N ASP A 139 9.57 2.79 -14.68
CA ASP A 139 10.55 2.62 -13.61
C ASP A 139 10.28 1.39 -12.75
N PHE A 140 9.20 0.65 -13.00
CA PHE A 140 8.79 -0.51 -12.23
C PHE A 140 8.81 -1.77 -13.09
N THR A 141 9.49 -2.81 -12.61
CA THR A 141 9.46 -4.15 -13.23
C THR A 141 9.02 -5.17 -12.19
N LEU A 142 7.96 -5.92 -12.49
CA LEU A 142 7.55 -7.07 -11.68
C LEU A 142 8.14 -8.34 -12.32
N GLU A 143 9.10 -8.95 -11.63
CA GLU A 143 9.83 -10.13 -12.07
C GLU A 143 9.26 -11.38 -11.38
N ASP A 144 9.40 -12.54 -12.02
CA ASP A 144 9.04 -13.85 -11.47
C ASP A 144 7.57 -13.98 -11.01
N TYR A 145 6.66 -13.21 -11.63
CA TYR A 145 5.23 -13.29 -11.32
C TYR A 145 4.56 -14.44 -12.07
N GLU A 146 4.34 -15.55 -11.38
CA GLU A 146 3.71 -16.75 -11.92
C GLU A 146 2.32 -17.00 -11.29
N PRO A 147 1.29 -16.19 -11.56
CA PRO A 147 -0.01 -16.37 -10.91
C PRO A 147 -0.78 -17.58 -11.46
N TYR A 148 -1.80 -18.01 -10.72
CA TYR A 148 -2.88 -18.83 -11.26
C TYR A 148 -3.76 -18.02 -12.22
N PRO A 149 -4.60 -18.67 -13.06
CA PRO A 149 -5.56 -17.96 -13.90
C PRO A 149 -6.46 -17.01 -13.10
N ALA A 150 -6.78 -15.87 -13.71
CA ALA A 150 -7.62 -14.85 -13.07
C ALA A 150 -8.99 -15.40 -12.69
N ILE A 151 -9.48 -15.03 -11.49
CA ILE A 151 -10.85 -15.29 -11.04
C ILE A 151 -11.63 -13.99 -11.21
N LYS A 152 -12.72 -14.02 -11.97
CA LYS A 152 -13.57 -12.84 -12.20
C LYS A 152 -14.63 -12.73 -11.10
N ALA A 153 -14.77 -11.57 -10.51
CA ALA A 153 -15.86 -11.24 -9.59
C ALA A 153 -16.49 -9.89 -9.94
N PRO A 154 -17.82 -9.75 -9.83
CA PRO A 154 -18.50 -8.49 -10.08
C PRO A 154 -18.25 -7.49 -8.93
N ILE A 155 -18.11 -6.21 -9.25
CA ILE A 155 -18.04 -5.16 -8.20
C ILE A 155 -19.39 -5.11 -7.48
N ALA A 156 -19.37 -5.05 -6.15
CA ALA A 156 -20.58 -4.81 -5.37
C ALA A 156 -20.99 -3.34 -5.48
N VAL A 157 -22.29 -3.09 -5.70
CA VAL A 157 -22.91 -1.75 -5.72
C VAL A 157 -23.52 -1.46 -4.36
#